data_AF-A0A6J4X8C7-F1
#
_entry.id   AF-A0A6J4X8C7-F1
#
_cell.length_a   1.000
_cell.length_b   1.000
_cell.length_c   1.000
_cell.angle_alpha   90.00
_cell.angle_beta   90.00
_cell.angle_gamma   90.00
#
_symmetry.space_group_name_H-M   'P 1'
#
loop_
_entity.id
_entity.type
_entity.pdbx_description
1 polymer ?
#
loop_
_entity_poly.entity_id
_entity_poly.type
_entity_poly.pdbx_seq_one_letter_code
_entity_poly.pdbx_strand_id
1 'polypeptide(L)'
;MSNSAAKAPSVSNSRPTEDRRSSGVVGIGDPKWIAIALLYVAAMALMGQDPWYGEKYFTYNQGIFVGILAILLVAGFCWEIYLMGRPAGINLVLHCLLVVPVALLIGRIAGLPSAPEASYGLLGKLKDYVVSLTDASGMGSILPLWIQDVFRSPGILLLIFFTSIAFTQKKANRRFALVVVAFLIPALQTLSHDPRPSPAFGLGLIALLVGIILQFNKYGDIIGQQNVLRRLHAVDDRLEYKCSLRIAKRVVEDGFITEDGVLAVVQREYGKQKELDALSLRAVAQAISHRLVREHRILELYGDERGFFLIPCPDMLTVESLFDEISVWIRKIIITGIAVIWLISPIDLFPDSIPVLGAVDDALISLVGAAQWLDTIKRRKIPGPKGQ
;
A
#
# COMPACT_ATOMS: atom_id res chain seq x y z
N MET A 1 73.19 -7.34 7.80
CA MET A 1 72.21 -8.27 8.39
C MET A 1 71.34 -7.49 9.38
N SER A 2 70.05 -7.87 9.42
CA SER A 2 68.97 -7.53 10.38
C SER A 2 68.47 -6.07 10.51
N ASN A 3 67.29 -5.89 9.92
CA ASN A 3 66.19 -5.05 10.37
C ASN A 3 65.92 -5.14 11.88
N SER A 4 65.46 -4.04 12.48
CA SER A 4 64.36 -4.10 13.46
C SER A 4 63.50 -2.84 13.34
N ALA A 5 62.26 -3.07 12.95
CA ALA A 5 61.21 -2.08 12.75
C ALA A 5 60.64 -1.61 14.09
N ALA A 6 60.58 -0.30 14.29
CA ALA A 6 59.73 0.31 15.29
C ALA A 6 58.27 0.15 14.86
N LYS A 7 57.51 -0.59 15.67
CA LYS A 7 56.09 -0.90 15.46
C LYS A 7 55.26 0.34 15.79
N ALA A 8 54.77 1.03 14.77
CA ALA A 8 53.79 2.11 14.95
C ALA A 8 52.43 1.54 15.41
N PRO A 9 51.71 2.22 16.32
CA PRO A 9 50.44 1.73 16.83
C PRO A 9 49.35 1.82 15.75
N SER A 10 48.60 0.74 15.59
CA SER A 10 47.41 0.68 14.74
C SER A 10 46.33 1.62 15.29
N VAL A 11 46.15 2.76 14.62
CA VAL A 11 44.99 3.62 14.83
C VAL A 11 43.75 2.87 14.34
N SER A 12 43.08 2.22 15.28
CA SER A 12 41.70 1.74 15.13
C SER A 12 40.80 2.94 14.88
N ASN A 13 40.54 3.24 13.60
CA ASN A 13 39.48 4.15 13.18
C ASN A 13 38.12 3.47 13.37
N SER A 14 37.75 3.20 14.62
CA SER A 14 36.35 2.96 14.98
C SER A 14 35.64 4.31 14.95
N ARG A 15 35.20 4.74 13.76
CA ARG A 15 34.15 5.75 13.69
C ARG A 15 32.95 5.20 14.48
N PRO A 16 32.38 5.95 15.43
CA PRO A 16 31.11 5.56 16.00
C PRO A 16 30.12 5.53 14.85
N THR A 17 29.64 4.33 14.51
CA THR A 17 28.40 4.17 13.77
C THR A 17 27.36 4.88 14.62
N GLU A 18 26.95 6.08 14.21
CA GLU A 18 25.72 6.69 14.69
C GLU A 18 24.67 5.58 14.72
N ASP A 19 24.03 5.44 15.88
CA ASP A 19 22.80 4.67 16.06
C ASP A 19 21.81 5.08 14.98
N ARG A 20 21.89 4.41 13.83
CA ARG A 20 20.76 4.30 12.92
C ARG A 20 19.73 3.55 13.72
N ARG A 21 18.91 4.30 14.47
CA ARG A 21 17.63 3.85 15.03
C ARG A 21 17.05 2.90 13.99
N SER A 22 17.06 1.60 14.27
CA SER A 22 16.46 0.62 13.38
C SER A 22 15.02 1.07 13.19
N SER A 23 14.69 1.62 12.03
CA SER A 23 13.32 1.90 11.68
C SER A 23 12.73 0.53 11.39
N GLY A 24 11.75 0.12 12.19
CA GLY A 24 11.10 -1.19 12.10
C GLY A 24 11.53 -2.21 13.15
N VAL A 25 10.79 -3.31 13.15
CA VAL A 25 10.90 -4.40 14.10
C VAL A 25 11.86 -5.47 13.57
N VAL A 26 12.94 -5.72 14.31
CA VAL A 26 14.03 -6.60 13.85
C VAL A 26 13.85 -8.05 14.33
N GLY A 27 13.18 -8.27 15.46
CA GLY A 27 13.02 -9.60 16.06
C GLY A 27 12.05 -9.63 17.25
N ILE A 28 11.77 -10.82 17.79
CA ILE A 28 10.82 -11.02 18.92
C ILE A 28 11.32 -10.40 20.22
N GLY A 29 12.65 -10.36 20.40
CA GLY A 29 13.32 -9.73 21.54
C GLY A 29 13.51 -8.22 21.38
N ASP A 30 13.03 -7.64 20.28
CA ASP A 30 13.01 -6.19 20.10
C ASP A 30 11.91 -5.61 21.03
N PRO A 31 12.25 -4.73 21.99
CA PRO A 31 11.26 -4.13 22.88
C PRO A 31 10.16 -3.39 22.10
N LYS A 32 10.45 -2.91 20.88
CA LYS A 32 9.43 -2.33 20.00
C LYS A 32 8.38 -3.36 19.57
N TRP A 33 8.78 -4.60 19.28
CA TRP A 33 7.84 -5.66 18.90
C TRP A 33 6.84 -5.90 20.03
N ILE A 34 7.35 -6.06 21.25
CA ILE A 34 6.52 -6.31 22.45
C ILE A 34 5.57 -5.14 22.68
N ALA A 35 6.07 -3.90 22.60
CA ALA A 35 5.24 -2.71 22.77
C ALA A 35 4.11 -2.65 21.73
N ILE A 36 4.40 -2.90 20.45
CA ILE A 36 3.38 -2.90 19.38
C ILE A 36 2.37 -4.03 19.59
N ALA A 37 2.84 -5.24 19.92
CA ALA A 37 1.95 -6.38 20.19
C ALA A 37 1.01 -6.08 21.35
N LEU A 38 1.51 -5.51 22.45
CA LEU A 38 0.70 -5.11 23.60
C LEU A 38 -0.31 -4.02 23.22
N LEU A 39 0.08 -3.04 22.39
CA LEU A 39 -0.83 -2.00 21.91
C LEU A 39 -1.96 -2.57 21.04
N TYR A 40 -1.66 -3.53 20.16
CA TYR A 40 -2.68 -4.19 19.35
C TYR A 40 -3.58 -5.09 20.20
N VAL A 41 -3.03 -5.82 21.17
CA VAL A 41 -3.84 -6.59 22.14
C VAL A 41 -4.73 -5.68 22.98
N ALA A 42 -4.19 -4.57 23.48
CA ALA A 42 -4.97 -3.56 24.19
C ALA A 42 -6.07 -2.96 23.31
N ALA A 43 -5.76 -2.63 22.05
CA ALA A 43 -6.75 -2.15 21.10
C ALA A 43 -7.88 -3.17 20.89
N MET A 44 -7.55 -4.44 20.67
CA MET A 44 -8.55 -5.51 20.54
C MET A 44 -9.43 -5.63 21.79
N ALA A 45 -8.83 -5.67 22.98
CA ALA A 45 -9.56 -5.83 24.23
C ALA A 45 -10.47 -4.63 24.51
N LEU A 46 -9.96 -3.41 24.34
CA LEU A 46 -10.69 -2.17 24.62
C LEU A 46 -11.79 -1.89 23.60
N MET A 47 -11.53 -2.14 22.31
CA MET A 47 -12.54 -1.97 21.25
C MET A 47 -13.60 -3.08 21.32
N GLY A 48 -13.21 -4.33 21.63
CA GLY A 48 -14.14 -5.44 21.76
C GLY A 48 -15.08 -5.34 22.96
N GLN A 49 -14.73 -4.56 23.98
CA GLN A 49 -15.61 -4.21 25.10
C GLN A 49 -16.69 -3.19 24.74
N ASP A 50 -16.66 -2.62 23.54
CA ASP A 50 -17.70 -1.70 23.10
C ASP A 50 -19.06 -2.43 23.06
N PRO A 51 -20.10 -1.93 23.76
CA PRO A 51 -21.40 -2.60 23.83
C PRO A 51 -22.06 -2.85 22.46
N TRP A 52 -21.57 -2.19 21.41
CA TRP A 52 -21.98 -2.40 20.03
C TRP A 52 -21.74 -3.81 19.50
N TYR A 53 -20.66 -4.49 19.90
CA TYR A 53 -20.32 -5.81 19.34
C TYR A 53 -21.10 -6.98 19.96
N GLY A 54 -22.10 -6.70 20.79
CA GLY A 54 -23.02 -7.71 21.32
C GLY A 54 -24.13 -8.10 20.33
N GLU A 55 -24.94 -9.09 20.72
CA GLU A 55 -26.02 -9.67 19.89
C GLU A 55 -27.08 -8.67 19.42
N LYS A 56 -27.17 -7.49 20.05
CA LYS A 56 -28.21 -6.47 19.78
C LYS A 56 -27.90 -5.55 18.60
N TYR A 57 -26.64 -5.38 18.23
CA TYR A 57 -26.25 -4.32 17.28
C TYR A 57 -25.33 -4.82 16.16
N PHE A 58 -24.54 -5.88 16.37
CA PHE A 58 -23.67 -6.42 15.34
C PHE A 58 -24.08 -7.85 14.95
N THR A 59 -24.41 -8.06 13.67
CA THR A 59 -24.80 -9.38 13.16
C THR A 59 -23.60 -10.12 12.55
N TYR A 60 -23.56 -11.45 12.74
CA TYR A 60 -22.47 -12.31 12.25
C TYR A 60 -22.26 -12.21 10.73
N ASN A 61 -23.33 -11.98 9.97
CA ASN A 61 -23.28 -11.79 8.51
C ASN A 61 -22.49 -10.55 8.09
N GLN A 62 -22.60 -9.44 8.84
CA GLN A 62 -21.77 -8.25 8.62
C GLN A 62 -20.30 -8.53 8.97
N GLY A 63 -20.06 -9.41 9.94
CA GLY A 63 -18.71 -9.82 10.39
C GLY A 63 -17.82 -10.40 9.28
N ILE A 64 -18.38 -11.16 8.34
CA ILE A 64 -17.60 -11.76 7.26
C ILE A 64 -17.01 -10.69 6.33
N PHE A 65 -17.82 -9.72 5.89
CA PHE A 65 -17.35 -8.64 5.01
C PHE A 65 -16.41 -7.68 5.70
N VAL A 66 -16.69 -7.37 6.97
CA VAL A 66 -15.81 -6.56 7.81
C VAL A 66 -14.43 -7.22 7.93
N GLY A 67 -14.39 -8.54 8.15
CA GLY A 67 -13.16 -9.31 8.19
C GLY A 67 -12.42 -9.32 6.84
N ILE A 68 -13.13 -9.54 5.74
CA ILE A 68 -12.57 -9.50 4.38
C ILE A 68 -11.96 -8.13 4.07
N LEU A 69 -12.68 -7.04 4.38
CA LEU A 69 -12.21 -5.68 4.14
C LEU A 69 -10.99 -5.34 5.02
N ALA A 70 -10.97 -5.79 6.28
CA ALA A 70 -9.82 -5.64 7.16
C ALA A 70 -8.58 -6.34 6.61
N ILE A 71 -8.73 -7.58 6.15
CA ILE A 71 -7.64 -8.34 5.50
C ILE A 71 -7.15 -7.62 4.25
N LEU A 72 -8.05 -7.11 3.41
CA LEU A 72 -7.69 -6.35 2.21
C LEU A 72 -6.88 -5.10 2.54
N LEU A 73 -7.32 -4.32 3.53
CA LEU A 73 -6.61 -3.11 3.94
C LEU A 73 -5.25 -3.44 4.53
N VAL A 74 -5.18 -4.41 5.43
CA VAL A 74 -3.91 -4.82 6.06
C VAL A 74 -2.95 -5.40 5.02
N ALA A 75 -3.41 -6.31 4.16
CA ALA A 75 -2.58 -6.89 3.10
C ALA A 75 -2.10 -5.82 2.10
N GLY A 76 -2.98 -4.89 1.71
CA GLY A 76 -2.63 -3.81 0.80
C GLY A 76 -1.60 -2.83 1.38
N PHE A 77 -1.75 -2.41 2.64
CA PHE A 77 -0.79 -1.48 3.25
C PHE A 77 0.48 -2.15 3.76
N CYS A 78 0.38 -3.34 4.35
CA CYS A 78 1.51 -4.01 4.99
C CYS A 78 2.31 -4.88 4.00
N TRP A 79 1.66 -5.54 3.05
CA TRP A 79 2.32 -6.54 2.19
C TRP A 79 2.63 -5.99 0.80
N GLU A 80 1.71 -5.24 0.18
CA GLU A 80 1.95 -4.68 -1.16
C GLU A 80 2.75 -3.37 -1.11
N ILE A 81 2.45 -2.48 -0.15
CA ILE A 81 3.12 -1.16 -0.04
C ILE A 81 4.32 -1.23 0.92
N TYR A 82 4.49 -2.34 1.68
CA TYR A 82 5.58 -2.53 2.65
C TYR A 82 5.69 -1.39 3.68
N LEU A 83 4.55 -0.84 4.12
CA LEU A 83 4.49 0.35 4.99
C LEU A 83 4.82 0.04 6.46
N MET A 84 4.68 -1.20 6.88
CA MET A 84 4.82 -1.65 8.27
C MET A 84 6.00 -2.63 8.44
N GLY A 85 7.03 -2.49 7.60
CA GLY A 85 8.16 -3.41 7.60
C GLY A 85 7.98 -4.61 6.66
N ARG A 86 8.96 -5.52 6.69
CA ARG A 86 8.96 -6.73 5.86
C ARG A 86 7.81 -7.67 6.28
N PRO A 87 6.98 -8.19 5.36
CA PRO A 87 5.93 -9.17 5.67
C PRO A 87 6.53 -10.58 5.84
N ALA A 88 7.47 -10.74 6.77
CA ALA A 88 8.14 -12.00 7.03
C ALA A 88 8.48 -12.14 8.52
N GLY A 89 8.62 -13.40 8.97
CA GLY A 89 8.99 -13.73 10.33
C GLY A 89 8.05 -13.11 11.36
N ILE A 90 8.61 -12.50 12.39
CA ILE A 90 7.86 -12.04 13.55
C ILE A 90 7.03 -10.77 13.31
N ASN A 91 7.40 -9.99 12.28
CA ASN A 91 6.63 -8.82 11.88
C ASN A 91 5.33 -9.21 11.17
N LEU A 92 5.31 -10.39 10.51
CA LEU A 92 4.07 -10.95 9.95
C LEU A 92 3.03 -11.24 11.04
N VAL A 93 3.47 -11.65 12.23
CA VAL A 93 2.57 -11.87 13.38
C VAL A 93 1.89 -10.56 13.77
N LEU A 94 2.61 -9.43 13.77
CA LEU A 94 2.01 -8.11 14.03
C LEU A 94 1.02 -7.72 12.92
N HIS A 95 1.31 -8.02 11.66
CA HIS A 95 0.37 -7.79 10.56
C HIS A 95 -0.92 -8.61 10.76
N CYS A 96 -0.81 -9.90 11.10
CA CYS A 96 -1.98 -10.73 11.39
C CYS A 96 -2.76 -10.22 12.61
N LEU A 97 -2.05 -9.81 13.66
CA LEU A 97 -2.65 -9.24 14.87
C LEU A 97 -3.40 -7.94 14.58
N LEU A 98 -2.88 -7.10 13.68
CA LEU A 98 -3.49 -5.84 13.25
C LEU A 98 -4.84 -6.03 12.53
N VAL A 99 -5.08 -7.18 11.89
CA VAL A 99 -6.36 -7.44 11.19
C VAL A 99 -7.54 -7.34 12.14
N VAL A 100 -7.42 -7.83 13.36
CA VAL A 100 -8.53 -7.88 14.33
C VAL A 100 -8.99 -6.49 14.79
N PRO A 101 -8.13 -5.60 15.32
CA PRO A 101 -8.56 -4.25 15.71
C PRO A 101 -8.99 -3.41 14.50
N VAL A 102 -8.46 -3.65 13.30
CA VAL A 102 -8.95 -3.02 12.07
C VAL A 102 -10.36 -3.52 11.72
N ALA A 103 -10.62 -4.82 11.84
CA ALA A 103 -11.95 -5.40 11.64
C ALA A 103 -12.94 -4.84 12.65
N LEU A 104 -12.56 -4.73 13.92
CA LEU A 104 -13.38 -4.04 14.92
C LEU A 104 -13.66 -2.61 14.44
N LEU A 105 -12.64 -1.79 14.17
CA LEU A 105 -12.84 -0.41 13.71
C LEU A 105 -13.87 -0.30 12.57
N ILE A 106 -13.70 -1.11 11.52
CA ILE A 106 -14.59 -1.16 10.35
C ILE A 106 -16.01 -1.55 10.79
N GLY A 107 -16.16 -2.60 11.60
CA GLY A 107 -17.45 -3.05 12.10
C GLY A 107 -18.17 -2.00 12.92
N ARG A 108 -17.45 -1.17 13.68
CA ARG A 108 -18.07 -0.07 14.45
C ARG A 108 -18.54 1.06 13.56
N ILE A 109 -17.72 1.45 12.58
CA ILE A 109 -17.99 2.66 11.80
C ILE A 109 -18.97 2.41 10.66
N ALA A 110 -18.99 1.19 10.11
CA ALA A 110 -19.79 0.82 8.96
C ALA A 110 -20.88 -0.22 9.25
N GLY A 111 -20.86 -0.85 10.43
CA GLY A 111 -21.97 -1.70 10.86
C GLY A 111 -23.23 -0.87 11.11
N LEU A 112 -24.40 -1.46 10.84
CA LEU A 112 -25.69 -0.89 11.19
C LEU A 112 -26.25 -1.59 12.44
N PRO A 113 -26.95 -0.87 13.33
CA PRO A 113 -27.63 -1.48 14.46
C PRO A 113 -28.72 -2.44 13.96
N SER A 114 -28.96 -3.52 14.69
CA SER A 114 -29.92 -4.57 14.30
C SER A 114 -31.40 -4.12 14.40
N ALA A 115 -31.68 -3.02 15.10
CA ALA A 115 -33.00 -2.42 15.19
C ALA A 115 -33.12 -1.19 14.27
N PRO A 116 -34.20 -1.06 13.48
CA PRO A 116 -34.41 0.09 12.59
C PRO A 116 -34.89 1.27 13.43
N GLU A 117 -33.97 2.04 14.01
CA GLU A 117 -34.31 3.39 14.44
C GLU A 117 -34.30 4.30 13.20
N ALA A 118 -35.36 5.09 13.09
CA ALA A 118 -35.81 5.81 11.90
C ALA A 118 -34.68 6.43 11.05
N SER A 119 -34.86 6.38 9.74
CA SER A 119 -33.91 6.91 8.76
C SER A 119 -33.66 8.40 8.93
N TYR A 120 -32.53 8.72 9.56
CA TYR A 120 -32.01 10.07 9.66
C TYR A 120 -30.56 10.11 9.14
N GLY A 121 -30.29 11.04 8.22
CA GLY A 121 -28.97 11.23 7.59
C GLY A 121 -28.84 10.72 6.15
N LEU A 122 -27.70 10.99 5.51
CA LEU A 122 -27.42 10.63 4.11
C LEU A 122 -27.37 9.11 3.89
N LEU A 123 -26.80 8.35 4.84
CA LEU A 123 -26.81 6.88 4.76
C LEU A 123 -28.18 6.30 5.08
N GLY A 124 -28.99 6.92 5.95
CA GLY A 124 -30.38 6.51 6.18
C GLY A 124 -31.22 6.62 4.91
N LYS A 125 -31.11 7.74 4.18
CA LYS A 125 -31.76 7.92 2.87
C LYS A 125 -31.26 6.92 1.83
N LEU A 126 -29.95 6.64 1.81
CA LEU A 126 -29.37 5.65 0.89
C LEU A 126 -29.83 4.23 1.25
N LYS A 127 -29.96 3.91 2.55
CA LYS A 127 -30.51 2.64 3.04
C LYS A 127 -31.97 2.47 2.61
N ASP A 128 -32.83 3.45 2.85
CA ASP A 128 -34.25 3.39 2.44
C ASP A 128 -34.39 3.24 0.92
N TYR A 129 -33.52 3.92 0.19
CA TYR A 129 -33.45 3.82 -1.26
C TYR A 129 -33.04 2.41 -1.72
N VAL A 130 -31.97 1.85 -1.15
CA VAL A 130 -31.52 0.49 -1.49
C VAL A 130 -32.53 -0.58 -1.06
N VAL A 131 -33.16 -0.44 0.11
CA VAL A 131 -34.22 -1.36 0.56
C VAL A 131 -35.42 -1.31 -0.38
N SER A 132 -35.88 -0.12 -0.77
CA SER A 132 -37.02 0.01 -1.69
C SER A 132 -36.73 -0.57 -3.10
N LEU A 133 -35.50 -0.43 -3.60
CA LEU A 133 -35.03 -1.11 -4.82
C LEU A 133 -34.96 -2.63 -4.66
N THR A 134 -34.44 -3.13 -3.54
CA THR A 134 -34.32 -4.57 -3.25
C THR A 134 -35.69 -5.24 -3.19
N ASP A 135 -36.66 -4.56 -2.59
CA ASP A 135 -38.04 -5.04 -2.48
C ASP A 135 -38.78 -4.96 -3.82
N ALA A 136 -38.58 -3.87 -4.59
CA ALA A 136 -39.20 -3.69 -5.91
C ALA A 136 -38.69 -4.67 -6.98
N SER A 137 -37.44 -5.10 -6.87
CA SER A 137 -36.79 -6.05 -7.81
C SER A 137 -37.02 -7.53 -7.46
N GLY A 138 -37.68 -7.83 -6.33
CA GLY A 138 -37.91 -9.22 -5.87
C GLY A 138 -36.64 -9.94 -5.38
N MET A 139 -35.54 -9.20 -5.21
CA MET A 139 -34.20 -9.73 -4.93
C MET A 139 -34.03 -10.39 -3.56
N GLY A 140 -34.89 -10.04 -2.59
CA GLY A 140 -34.87 -10.61 -1.25
C GLY A 140 -34.99 -12.15 -1.22
N SER A 141 -35.45 -12.76 -2.32
CA SER A 141 -35.59 -14.21 -2.48
C SER A 141 -34.42 -14.90 -3.21
N ILE A 142 -33.58 -14.16 -3.95
CA ILE A 142 -32.56 -14.73 -4.86
C ILE A 142 -31.15 -14.63 -4.26
N LEU A 143 -30.84 -13.53 -3.57
CA LEU A 143 -29.51 -13.32 -3.00
C LEU A 143 -29.38 -14.01 -1.63
N PRO A 144 -28.24 -14.67 -1.34
CA PRO A 144 -27.93 -15.11 0.02
C PRO A 144 -28.00 -13.98 1.04
N LEU A 145 -28.51 -14.27 2.25
CA LEU A 145 -28.71 -13.28 3.32
C LEU A 145 -27.46 -12.43 3.63
N TRP A 146 -26.27 -13.03 3.57
CA TRP A 146 -25.03 -12.31 3.81
C TRP A 146 -24.75 -11.23 2.75
N ILE A 147 -25.09 -11.44 1.47
CA ILE A 147 -24.96 -10.43 0.41
C ILE A 147 -26.01 -9.32 0.59
N GLN A 148 -27.25 -9.68 0.95
CA GLN A 148 -28.31 -8.71 1.20
C GLN A 148 -27.91 -7.72 2.32
N ASP A 149 -27.23 -8.21 3.36
CA ASP A 149 -26.77 -7.38 4.47
C ASP A 149 -25.70 -6.33 4.07
N VAL A 150 -24.92 -6.58 3.00
CA VAL A 150 -23.98 -5.59 2.45
C VAL A 150 -24.71 -4.43 1.80
N PHE A 151 -25.68 -4.75 0.95
CA PHE A 151 -26.48 -3.72 0.28
C PHE A 151 -27.32 -2.92 1.27
N ARG A 152 -27.76 -3.57 2.35
CA ARG A 152 -28.46 -2.89 3.46
C ARG A 152 -27.56 -1.98 4.28
N SER A 153 -26.23 -2.18 4.27
CA SER A 153 -25.27 -1.30 4.94
C SER A 153 -24.56 -0.36 3.97
N PRO A 154 -25.04 0.88 3.81
CA PRO A 154 -24.47 1.84 2.87
C PRO A 154 -23.05 2.26 3.28
N GLY A 155 -22.68 2.14 4.57
CA GLY A 155 -21.31 2.37 5.04
C GLY A 155 -20.33 1.31 4.54
N ILE A 156 -20.74 0.04 4.53
CA ILE A 156 -19.92 -1.07 4.01
C ILE A 156 -19.77 -0.93 2.49
N LEU A 157 -20.85 -0.57 1.78
CA LEU A 157 -20.83 -0.28 0.34
C LEU A 157 -19.81 0.82 -0.01
N LEU A 158 -19.87 1.96 0.67
CA LEU A 158 -18.93 3.07 0.46
C LEU A 158 -17.48 2.63 0.74
N LEU A 159 -17.27 1.91 1.84
CA LEU A 159 -15.94 1.40 2.16
C LEU A 159 -15.42 0.44 1.08
N ILE A 160 -16.25 -0.48 0.60
CA ILE A 160 -15.90 -1.41 -0.48
C ILE A 160 -15.55 -0.63 -1.75
N PHE A 161 -16.38 0.34 -2.15
CA PHE A 161 -16.19 1.15 -3.35
C PHE A 161 -14.89 1.95 -3.29
N PHE A 162 -14.72 2.78 -2.26
CA PHE A 162 -13.53 3.63 -2.14
C PHE A 162 -12.27 2.82 -1.88
N THR A 163 -12.34 1.70 -1.16
CA THR A 163 -11.19 0.79 -0.99
C THR A 163 -10.81 0.15 -2.32
N SER A 164 -11.79 -0.25 -3.13
CA SER A 164 -11.55 -0.79 -4.48
C SER A 164 -10.88 0.24 -5.39
N ILE A 165 -11.37 1.49 -5.39
CA ILE A 165 -10.74 2.59 -6.15
C ILE A 165 -9.35 2.90 -5.58
N ALA A 166 -9.18 2.97 -4.26
CA ALA A 166 -7.90 3.23 -3.62
C ALA A 166 -6.83 2.27 -4.13
N PHE A 167 -7.15 0.98 -4.18
CA PHE A 167 -6.19 -0.03 -4.65
C PHE A 167 -6.02 -0.14 -6.17
N THR A 168 -6.76 0.63 -6.98
CA THR A 168 -6.39 0.85 -8.40
C THR A 168 -5.29 1.90 -8.57
N GLN A 169 -5.09 2.77 -7.58
CA GLN A 169 -4.12 3.86 -7.71
C GLN A 169 -2.68 3.34 -7.62
N LYS A 170 -1.76 3.85 -8.44
CA LYS A 170 -0.35 3.47 -8.39
C LYS A 170 0.44 4.17 -7.27
N LYS A 171 0.04 5.40 -6.91
CA LYS A 171 0.73 6.21 -5.90
C LYS A 171 0.17 5.94 -4.50
N ALA A 172 1.03 5.53 -3.56
CA ALA A 172 0.66 5.24 -2.16
C ALA A 172 -0.10 6.40 -1.48
N ASN A 173 0.30 7.65 -1.71
CA ASN A 173 -0.38 8.83 -1.15
C ASN A 173 -1.85 8.94 -1.59
N ARG A 174 -2.15 8.60 -2.85
CA ARG A 174 -3.53 8.59 -3.36
C ARG A 174 -4.34 7.45 -2.77
N ARG A 175 -3.72 6.27 -2.59
CA ARG A 175 -4.34 5.13 -1.89
C ARG A 175 -4.76 5.53 -0.47
N PHE A 176 -3.83 6.15 0.27
CA PHE A 176 -4.09 6.64 1.63
C PHE A 176 -5.22 7.67 1.68
N ALA A 177 -5.17 8.69 0.82
CA ALA A 177 -6.19 9.73 0.79
C ALA A 177 -7.59 9.15 0.54
N LEU A 178 -7.72 8.21 -0.41
CA LEU A 178 -9.00 7.57 -0.71
C LEU A 178 -9.50 6.68 0.43
N VAL A 179 -8.63 5.93 1.10
CA VAL A 179 -9.02 5.15 2.28
C VAL A 179 -9.44 6.08 3.43
N VAL A 180 -8.73 7.18 3.67
CA VAL A 180 -9.13 8.16 4.70
C VAL A 180 -10.52 8.74 4.40
N VAL A 181 -10.78 9.11 3.14
CA VAL A 181 -12.11 9.59 2.71
C VAL A 181 -13.18 8.51 2.91
N ALA A 182 -12.87 7.25 2.57
CA ALA A 182 -13.76 6.11 2.75
C ALA A 182 -14.21 5.94 4.21
N PHE A 183 -13.29 6.19 5.15
CA PHE A 183 -13.55 6.06 6.59
C PHE A 183 -14.22 7.31 7.18
N LEU A 184 -14.04 8.49 6.57
CA LEU A 184 -14.55 9.76 7.11
C LEU A 184 -16.09 9.79 7.16
N ILE A 185 -16.75 9.38 6.08
CA ILE A 185 -18.22 9.45 5.99
C ILE A 185 -18.88 8.51 7.02
N PRO A 186 -18.52 7.22 7.12
CA PRO A 186 -19.07 6.34 8.15
C PRO A 186 -18.70 6.80 9.56
N ALA A 187 -17.45 7.21 9.80
CA ALA A 187 -17.01 7.65 11.14
C ALA A 187 -17.76 8.88 11.65
N LEU A 188 -18.00 9.89 10.80
CA LEU A 188 -18.79 11.06 11.18
C LEU A 188 -20.21 10.67 11.59
N GLN A 189 -20.79 9.67 10.94
CA GLN A 189 -22.11 9.19 11.30
C GLN A 189 -22.11 8.38 12.59
N THR A 190 -21.13 7.51 12.81
CA THR A 190 -21.00 6.78 14.08
C THR A 190 -20.86 7.72 15.27
N LEU A 191 -20.18 8.86 15.11
CA LEU A 191 -20.06 9.88 16.15
C LEU A 191 -21.34 10.69 16.37
N SER A 192 -22.19 10.78 15.35
CA SER A 192 -23.39 11.60 15.36
C SER A 192 -24.65 10.85 15.84
N HIS A 193 -24.62 9.52 15.92
CA HIS A 193 -25.79 8.68 16.21
C HIS A 193 -25.55 7.78 17.43
N ASP A 194 -26.63 7.51 18.16
CA ASP A 194 -26.60 6.59 19.29
C ASP A 194 -26.76 5.13 18.84
N PRO A 195 -26.16 4.18 19.57
CA PRO A 195 -25.19 4.38 20.64
C PRO A 195 -23.85 4.90 20.08
N ARG A 196 -23.32 5.96 20.72
CA ARG A 196 -21.99 6.48 20.42
C ARG A 196 -20.89 5.49 20.83
N PRO A 197 -19.68 5.59 20.23
CA PRO A 197 -18.54 4.80 20.67
C PRO A 197 -18.25 5.01 22.15
N SER A 198 -18.00 3.91 22.87
CA SER A 198 -17.65 3.97 24.29
C SER A 198 -16.28 4.64 24.48
N PRO A 199 -16.00 5.20 25.68
CA PRO A 199 -14.66 5.69 26.02
C PRO A 199 -13.58 4.61 25.88
N ALA A 200 -13.92 3.35 26.19
CA ALA A 200 -13.04 2.20 26.01
C ALA A 200 -12.66 2.02 24.52
N PHE A 201 -13.64 2.11 23.62
CA PHE A 201 -13.39 2.09 22.18
C PHE A 201 -12.45 3.22 21.74
N GLY A 202 -12.65 4.44 22.25
CA GLY A 202 -11.76 5.57 21.99
C GLY A 202 -10.31 5.32 22.43
N LEU A 203 -10.11 4.78 23.64
CA LEU A 203 -8.78 4.37 24.12
C LEU A 203 -8.17 3.25 23.27
N GLY A 204 -8.99 2.29 22.85
CA GLY A 204 -8.56 1.23 21.94
C GLY A 204 -8.14 1.75 20.57
N LEU A 205 -8.85 2.73 20.02
CA LEU A 205 -8.48 3.42 18.77
C LEU A 205 -7.14 4.16 18.93
N ILE A 206 -6.91 4.85 20.05
CA ILE A 206 -5.63 5.50 20.33
C ILE A 206 -4.52 4.44 20.39
N ALA A 207 -4.72 3.32 21.10
CA ALA A 207 -3.75 2.23 21.17
C ALA A 207 -3.43 1.65 19.78
N LEU A 208 -4.44 1.46 18.93
CA LEU A 208 -4.28 1.04 17.54
C LEU A 208 -3.41 2.02 16.75
N LEU A 209 -3.71 3.33 16.81
CA LEU A 209 -2.98 4.37 16.10
C LEU A 209 -1.52 4.46 16.57
N VAL A 210 -1.28 4.42 17.88
CA VAL A 210 0.07 4.42 18.44
C VAL A 210 0.83 3.16 18.01
N GLY A 211 0.19 1.98 18.01
CA GLY A 211 0.80 0.75 17.51
C GLY A 211 1.18 0.84 16.03
N ILE A 212 0.29 1.36 15.18
CA ILE A 212 0.56 1.63 13.76
C ILE A 212 1.73 2.60 13.58
N ILE A 213 1.76 3.71 14.33
CA ILE A 213 2.84 4.70 14.26
C ILE A 213 4.19 4.09 14.67
N LEU A 214 4.21 3.26 15.72
CA LEU A 214 5.42 2.59 16.18
C LEU A 214 5.90 1.51 15.20
N GLN A 215 4.98 0.81 14.54
CA GLN A 215 5.33 -0.19 13.53
C GLN A 215 5.71 0.42 12.17
N PHE A 216 5.31 1.66 11.92
CA PHE A 216 5.53 2.35 10.65
C PHE A 216 7.02 2.34 10.26
N ASN A 217 7.30 1.69 9.15
CA ASN A 217 8.63 1.61 8.58
C ASN A 217 8.50 1.43 7.07
N LYS A 218 8.91 2.44 6.30
CA LYS A 218 8.92 2.42 4.84
C LYS A 218 9.99 1.46 4.32
N TYR A 219 9.73 0.16 4.47
CA TYR A 219 10.68 -0.88 4.12
C TYR A 219 10.91 -0.94 2.60
N GLY A 220 9.96 -0.47 1.79
CA GLY A 220 10.12 -0.29 0.34
C GLY A 220 11.36 0.52 -0.05
N ASP A 221 11.68 1.59 0.70
CA ASP A 221 12.85 2.43 0.41
C ASP A 221 14.16 1.66 0.70
N ILE A 222 14.16 0.84 1.76
CA ILE A 222 15.30 0.01 2.16
C ILE A 222 15.54 -1.09 1.13
N ILE A 223 14.48 -1.74 0.65
CA ILE A 223 14.55 -2.74 -0.43
C ILE A 223 15.10 -2.12 -1.70
N GLY A 224 14.58 -0.96 -2.10
CA GLY A 224 15.06 -0.25 -3.29
C GLY A 224 16.56 -0.01 -3.23
N GLN A 225 17.05 0.46 -2.08
CA GLN A 225 18.49 0.67 -1.84
C GLN A 225 19.30 -0.65 -1.89
N GLN A 226 18.81 -1.71 -1.25
CA GLN A 226 19.47 -3.02 -1.27
C GLN A 226 19.53 -3.63 -2.67
N ASN A 227 18.46 -3.49 -3.45
CA ASN A 227 18.38 -3.97 -4.83
C ASN A 227 19.36 -3.22 -5.75
N VAL A 228 19.45 -1.89 -5.60
CA VAL A 228 20.45 -1.08 -6.31
C VAL A 228 21.86 -1.54 -5.97
N LEU A 229 22.17 -1.70 -4.68
CA LEU A 229 23.50 -2.14 -4.24
C LEU A 229 23.85 -3.54 -4.77
N ARG A 230 22.91 -4.49 -4.73
CA ARG A 230 23.09 -5.85 -5.25
C ARG A 230 23.36 -5.85 -6.75
N ARG A 231 22.59 -5.07 -7.53
CA ARG A 231 22.73 -5.01 -9.00
C ARG A 231 24.01 -4.28 -9.43
N LEU A 232 24.47 -3.31 -8.64
CA LEU A 232 25.74 -2.61 -8.86
C LEU A 232 26.97 -3.34 -8.32
N HIS A 233 26.81 -4.43 -7.57
CA HIS A 233 27.94 -5.22 -7.05
C HIS A 233 28.82 -5.80 -8.17
N ALA A 234 28.27 -5.96 -9.37
CA ALA A 234 29.01 -6.41 -10.55
C ALA A 234 29.92 -5.33 -11.17
N VAL A 235 29.88 -4.08 -10.69
CA VAL A 235 30.70 -2.99 -11.21
C VAL A 235 32.04 -2.97 -10.47
N ASP A 236 33.11 -3.38 -11.15
CA ASP A 236 34.45 -3.43 -10.57
C ASP A 236 35.14 -2.05 -10.47
N ASP A 237 34.83 -1.12 -11.38
CA ASP A 237 35.38 0.24 -11.32
C ASP A 237 34.73 1.04 -10.18
N ARG A 238 35.55 1.46 -9.22
CA ARG A 238 35.14 2.25 -8.06
C ARG A 238 34.55 3.61 -8.45
N LEU A 239 35.05 4.25 -9.51
CA LEU A 239 34.52 5.54 -9.97
C LEU A 239 33.15 5.37 -10.59
N GLU A 240 33.03 4.40 -11.50
CA GLU A 240 31.77 4.05 -12.11
C GLU A 240 30.72 3.66 -11.06
N TYR A 241 31.08 2.77 -10.12
CA TYR A 241 30.20 2.36 -9.04
C TYR A 241 29.65 3.57 -8.25
N LYS A 242 30.53 4.51 -7.89
CA LYS A 242 30.15 5.69 -7.12
C LYS A 242 29.26 6.65 -7.93
N CYS A 243 29.53 6.78 -9.23
CA CYS A 243 28.75 7.59 -10.15
C CYS A 243 27.35 6.99 -10.34
N SER A 244 27.29 5.70 -10.67
CA SER A 244 26.07 4.89 -10.79
C SER A 244 25.22 4.94 -9.53
N LEU A 245 25.81 4.81 -8.34
CA LEU A 245 25.10 4.90 -7.07
C LEU A 245 24.49 6.28 -6.84
N ARG A 246 25.18 7.36 -7.23
CA ARG A 246 24.63 8.72 -7.09
C ARG A 246 23.53 9.01 -8.08
N ILE A 247 23.67 8.55 -9.32
CA ILE A 247 22.61 8.66 -10.33
C ILE A 247 21.38 7.91 -9.83
N ALA A 248 21.54 6.64 -9.42
CA ALA A 248 20.44 5.83 -8.89
C ALA A 248 19.80 6.47 -7.65
N LYS A 249 20.60 6.95 -6.69
CA LYS A 249 20.09 7.66 -5.51
C LYS A 249 19.24 8.87 -5.89
N ARG A 250 19.75 9.71 -6.80
CA ARG A 250 19.05 10.92 -7.23
C ARG A 250 17.75 10.61 -7.97
N VAL A 251 17.76 9.59 -8.82
CA VAL A 251 16.55 9.13 -9.51
C VAL A 251 15.51 8.56 -8.54
N VAL A 252 15.94 7.86 -7.48
CA VAL A 252 15.03 7.35 -6.45
C VAL A 252 14.45 8.47 -5.59
N GLU A 253 15.24 9.49 -5.25
CA GLU A 253 14.80 10.64 -4.44
C GLU A 253 13.92 11.63 -5.24
N ASP A 254 14.34 12.01 -6.43
CA ASP A 254 13.69 13.03 -7.26
C ASP A 254 12.63 12.42 -8.21
N GLY A 255 12.61 11.09 -8.36
CA GLY A 255 11.71 10.35 -9.25
C GLY A 255 12.14 10.30 -10.72
N PHE A 256 13.02 11.20 -11.15
CA PHE A 256 13.60 11.23 -12.48
C PHE A 256 14.96 11.95 -12.48
N ILE A 257 15.77 11.75 -13.53
CA ILE A 257 16.96 12.57 -13.81
C ILE A 257 17.03 12.86 -15.31
N THR A 258 17.42 14.09 -15.65
CA THR A 258 17.68 14.51 -17.04
C THR A 258 19.09 14.12 -17.47
N GLU A 259 19.36 14.17 -18.77
CA GLU A 259 20.70 14.00 -19.33
C GLU A 259 21.71 14.97 -18.70
N ASP A 260 21.37 16.26 -18.59
CA ASP A 260 22.20 17.27 -17.92
C ASP A 260 22.46 16.93 -16.44
N GLY A 261 21.46 16.35 -15.76
CA GLY A 261 21.59 15.88 -14.40
C GLY A 261 22.60 14.75 -14.27
N VAL A 262 22.62 13.81 -15.22
CA VAL A 262 23.61 12.73 -15.27
C VAL A 262 25.00 13.31 -15.57
N LEU A 263 25.12 14.19 -16.56
CA LEU A 263 26.38 14.85 -16.92
C LEU A 263 26.98 15.59 -15.72
N ALA A 264 26.17 16.32 -14.95
CA ALA A 264 26.62 17.01 -13.75
C ALA A 264 27.14 16.05 -12.68
N VAL A 265 26.55 14.87 -12.52
CA VAL A 265 27.03 13.84 -11.58
C VAL A 265 28.36 13.24 -12.05
N VAL A 266 28.48 12.94 -13.34
CA VAL A 266 29.71 12.41 -13.95
C VAL A 266 30.84 13.43 -13.85
N GLN A 267 30.60 14.70 -14.22
CA GLN A 267 31.58 15.78 -14.08
C GLN A 267 32.05 15.94 -12.65
N ARG A 268 31.15 15.86 -11.68
CA ARG A 268 31.50 16.01 -10.27
C ARG A 268 32.37 14.88 -9.73
N GLU A 269 32.29 13.67 -10.28
CA GLU A 269 33.07 12.53 -9.79
C GLU A 269 34.31 12.24 -10.62
N TYR A 270 34.20 12.25 -11.95
CA TYR A 270 35.36 12.06 -12.83
C TYR A 270 36.24 13.31 -12.90
N GLY A 271 35.66 14.52 -12.86
CA GLY A 271 36.40 15.78 -12.89
C GLY A 271 37.30 16.04 -11.66
N LYS A 272 37.12 15.27 -10.58
CA LYS A 272 38.02 15.32 -9.39
C LYS A 272 39.31 14.55 -9.59
N GLN A 273 39.33 13.58 -10.50
CA GLN A 273 40.46 12.67 -10.68
C GLN A 273 41.11 12.80 -12.05
N LYS A 274 40.38 13.32 -13.04
CA LYS A 274 40.85 13.44 -14.42
C LYS A 274 40.29 14.71 -15.05
N GLU A 275 41.13 15.55 -15.63
CA GLU A 275 40.68 16.58 -16.57
C GLU A 275 40.18 15.86 -17.83
N LEU A 276 38.87 15.80 -17.99
CA LEU A 276 38.20 15.19 -19.13
C LEU A 276 37.63 16.32 -19.99
N ASP A 277 37.86 16.21 -21.30
CA ASP A 277 37.20 17.06 -22.28
C ASP A 277 35.68 16.81 -22.31
N ALA A 278 34.92 17.83 -22.73
CA ALA A 278 33.46 17.81 -22.73
C ALA A 278 32.87 16.66 -23.55
N LEU A 279 33.51 16.31 -24.68
CA LEU A 279 33.09 15.17 -25.51
C LEU A 279 33.32 13.83 -24.79
N SER A 280 34.44 13.69 -24.09
CA SER A 280 34.76 12.48 -23.33
C SER A 280 33.81 12.32 -22.14
N LEU A 281 33.42 13.43 -21.50
CA LEU A 281 32.47 13.41 -20.40
C LEU A 281 31.08 12.92 -20.84
N ARG A 282 30.61 13.38 -22.00
CA ARG A 282 29.36 12.91 -22.61
C ARG A 282 29.40 11.43 -22.96
N ALA A 283 30.50 10.95 -23.54
CA ALA A 283 30.67 9.53 -23.85
C ALA A 283 30.60 8.67 -22.59
N VAL A 284 31.24 9.09 -21.48
CA VAL A 284 31.18 8.39 -20.19
C VAL A 284 29.77 8.40 -19.62
N ALA A 285 29.09 9.55 -19.63
CA ALA A 285 27.71 9.66 -19.14
C ALA A 285 26.74 8.77 -19.93
N GLN A 286 26.89 8.71 -21.26
CA GLN A 286 26.10 7.85 -22.13
C GLN A 286 26.38 6.37 -21.85
N ALA A 287 27.64 5.98 -21.69
CA ALA A 287 28.02 4.61 -21.36
C ALA A 287 27.44 4.16 -20.01
N ILE A 288 27.60 4.97 -18.96
CA ILE A 288 27.04 4.66 -17.63
C ILE A 288 25.52 4.58 -17.69
N SER A 289 24.86 5.52 -18.35
CA SER A 289 23.40 5.51 -18.53
C SER A 289 22.93 4.26 -19.26
N HIS A 290 23.63 3.87 -20.33
CA HIS A 290 23.34 2.66 -21.09
C HIS A 290 23.45 1.41 -20.20
N ARG A 291 24.52 1.28 -19.41
CA ARG A 291 24.70 0.13 -18.50
C ARG A 291 23.67 0.10 -17.38
N LEU A 292 23.33 1.25 -16.79
CA LEU A 292 22.28 1.35 -15.79
C LEU A 292 20.91 0.92 -16.33
N VAL A 293 20.61 1.20 -17.59
CA VAL A 293 19.34 0.83 -18.23
C VAL A 293 19.34 -0.62 -18.72
N ARG A 294 20.38 -1.06 -19.43
CA ARG A 294 20.40 -2.34 -20.15
C ARG A 294 21.00 -3.48 -19.35
N GLU A 295 22.15 -3.24 -18.71
CA GLU A 295 22.93 -4.29 -18.04
C GLU A 295 22.44 -4.51 -16.61
N HIS A 296 22.41 -3.44 -15.81
CA HIS A 296 21.99 -3.52 -14.42
C HIS A 296 20.46 -3.43 -14.26
N ARG A 297 19.73 -2.97 -15.29
CA ARG A 297 18.27 -2.75 -15.26
C ARG A 297 17.80 -1.96 -14.05
N ILE A 298 18.59 -0.98 -13.64
CA ILE A 298 18.30 -0.12 -12.49
C ILE A 298 17.37 1.00 -12.92
N LEU A 299 17.54 1.50 -14.14
CA LEU A 299 16.81 2.64 -14.68
C LEU A 299 16.04 2.25 -15.94
N GLU A 300 15.00 3.01 -16.24
CA GLU A 300 14.31 2.97 -17.53
C GLU A 300 14.39 4.33 -18.21
N LEU A 301 14.51 4.33 -19.53
CA LEU A 301 14.47 5.54 -20.33
C LEU A 301 13.01 5.88 -20.63
N TYR A 302 12.57 7.05 -20.19
CA TYR A 302 11.24 7.60 -20.45
C TYR A 302 11.35 8.85 -21.31
N GLY A 303 10.62 8.89 -22.42
CA GLY A 303 10.53 10.04 -23.31
C GLY A 303 9.15 10.68 -23.22
N ASP A 304 9.11 12.01 -23.08
CA ASP A 304 7.89 12.82 -23.13
C ASP A 304 8.13 14.07 -24.00
N GLU A 305 7.12 14.92 -24.17
CA GLU A 305 7.20 16.19 -24.91
C GLU A 305 8.32 17.13 -24.40
N ARG A 306 8.75 16.93 -23.15
CA ARG A 306 9.81 17.72 -22.48
C ARG A 306 11.22 17.16 -22.69
N GLY A 307 11.36 16.02 -23.38
CA GLY A 307 12.63 15.35 -23.64
C GLY A 307 12.75 13.96 -23.02
N PHE A 308 13.98 13.47 -22.91
CA PHE A 308 14.29 12.15 -22.35
C PHE A 308 14.76 12.26 -20.90
N PHE A 309 14.24 11.37 -20.06
CA PHE A 309 14.53 11.29 -18.64
C PHE A 309 14.78 9.83 -18.26
N LEU A 310 15.64 9.60 -17.26
CA LEU A 310 15.78 8.29 -16.64
C LEU A 310 14.90 8.24 -15.39
N ILE A 311 14.09 7.19 -15.29
CA ILE A 311 13.19 6.92 -14.16
C ILE A 311 13.63 5.62 -13.47
N PRO A 312 13.30 5.41 -12.18
CA PRO A 312 13.67 4.17 -11.50
C PRO A 312 12.87 3.01 -12.09
N CYS A 313 13.53 1.90 -12.39
CA CYS A 313 12.84 0.70 -12.87
C CYS A 313 11.87 0.20 -11.78
N PRO A 314 10.58 -0.04 -12.08
CA PRO A 314 9.57 -0.41 -11.09
C PRO A 314 9.89 -1.73 -10.38
N ASP A 315 10.58 -2.65 -11.06
CA ASP A 315 11.02 -3.93 -10.50
C ASP A 315 12.11 -3.80 -9.42
N MET A 316 12.69 -2.60 -9.23
CA MET A 316 13.65 -2.38 -8.15
C MET A 316 12.99 -2.15 -6.79
N LEU A 317 11.74 -1.70 -6.77
CA LEU A 317 11.03 -1.33 -5.56
C LEU A 317 10.20 -2.49 -4.97
N THR A 318 10.11 -3.60 -5.70
CA THR A 318 9.36 -4.79 -5.30
C THR A 318 10.28 -5.85 -4.70
N VAL A 319 9.79 -6.59 -3.70
CA VAL A 319 10.41 -7.83 -3.26
C VAL A 319 9.74 -8.97 -4.00
N GLU A 320 10.50 -9.96 -4.44
CA GLU A 320 9.95 -11.29 -4.75
C GLU A 320 9.49 -11.92 -3.42
N SER A 321 8.31 -11.51 -2.97
CA SER A 321 7.67 -11.99 -1.76
C SER A 321 6.38 -12.68 -2.15
N LEU A 322 6.23 -13.95 -1.74
CA LEU A 322 4.98 -14.69 -1.91
C LEU A 322 3.79 -13.91 -1.33
N PHE A 323 3.98 -13.18 -0.24
CA PHE A 323 2.91 -12.38 0.38
C PHE A 323 2.50 -11.17 -0.45
N ASP A 324 3.40 -10.58 -1.22
CA ASP A 324 3.07 -9.48 -2.14
C ASP A 324 2.21 -10.03 -3.28
N GLU A 325 2.64 -11.12 -3.89
CA GLU A 325 1.87 -11.82 -4.93
C GLU A 325 0.50 -12.28 -4.41
N ILE A 326 0.45 -12.89 -3.22
CA ILE A 326 -0.79 -13.27 -2.54
C ILE A 326 -1.67 -12.04 -2.28
N SER A 327 -1.12 -10.92 -1.80
CA SER A 327 -1.90 -9.70 -1.54
C SER A 327 -2.54 -9.15 -2.82
N VAL A 328 -1.79 -9.15 -3.92
CA VAL A 328 -2.27 -8.71 -5.23
C VAL A 328 -3.34 -9.65 -5.75
N TRP A 329 -3.17 -10.97 -5.58
CA TRP A 329 -4.16 -11.97 -5.98
C TRP A 329 -5.44 -11.91 -5.15
N ILE A 330 -5.33 -11.88 -3.83
CA ILE A 330 -6.45 -11.74 -2.89
C ILE A 330 -7.25 -10.48 -3.27
N ARG A 331 -6.57 -9.36 -3.48
CA ARG A 331 -7.21 -8.14 -3.94
C ARG A 331 -7.93 -8.33 -5.26
N LYS A 332 -7.27 -8.86 -6.28
CA LYS A 332 -7.87 -9.04 -7.62
C LYS A 332 -9.10 -9.94 -7.54
N ILE A 333 -9.02 -11.06 -6.84
CA ILE A 333 -10.13 -11.98 -6.67
C ILE A 333 -11.28 -11.28 -5.96
N ILE A 334 -11.02 -10.60 -4.85
CA ILE A 334 -12.09 -9.99 -4.06
C ILE A 334 -12.71 -8.79 -4.77
N ILE A 335 -11.91 -7.88 -5.33
CA ILE A 335 -12.43 -6.73 -6.09
C ILE A 335 -13.19 -7.19 -7.33
N THR A 336 -12.67 -8.19 -8.06
CA THR A 336 -13.39 -8.74 -9.23
C THR A 336 -14.66 -9.45 -8.80
N GLY A 337 -14.62 -10.24 -7.73
CA GLY A 337 -15.79 -10.91 -7.18
C GLY A 337 -16.88 -9.91 -6.75
N ILE A 338 -16.48 -8.84 -6.06
CA ILE A 338 -17.38 -7.73 -5.70
C ILE A 338 -17.92 -7.07 -6.96
N ALA A 339 -17.10 -6.75 -7.95
CA ALA A 339 -17.54 -6.14 -9.19
C ALA A 339 -18.53 -7.03 -9.96
N VAL A 340 -18.32 -8.35 -9.98
CA VAL A 340 -19.24 -9.32 -10.61
C VAL A 340 -20.53 -9.43 -9.83
N ILE A 341 -20.47 -9.52 -8.49
CA ILE A 341 -21.67 -9.51 -7.63
C ILE A 341 -22.44 -8.21 -7.84
N TRP A 342 -21.74 -7.09 -8.00
CA TRP A 342 -22.36 -5.79 -8.17
C TRP A 342 -22.99 -5.63 -9.57
N LEU A 343 -22.31 -6.06 -10.63
CA LEU A 343 -22.83 -6.02 -12.01
C LEU A 343 -23.99 -7.00 -12.26
N ILE A 344 -24.05 -8.10 -11.50
CA ILE A 344 -25.19 -9.05 -11.55
C ILE A 344 -26.28 -8.61 -10.57
N SER A 345 -26.01 -7.66 -9.68
CA SER A 345 -26.98 -7.12 -8.73
C SER A 345 -27.80 -6.02 -9.40
N PRO A 346 -29.14 -6.13 -9.50
CA PRO A 346 -30.02 -5.04 -9.92
C PRO A 346 -30.04 -3.81 -8.98
N ILE A 347 -29.05 -3.66 -8.10
CA ILE A 347 -28.91 -2.55 -7.14
C ILE A 347 -27.72 -1.72 -7.57
N ASP A 348 -28.01 -0.66 -8.32
CA ASP A 348 -27.04 0.39 -8.62
C ASP A 348 -26.93 1.36 -7.42
N LEU A 349 -25.74 1.97 -7.21
CA LEU A 349 -25.60 3.09 -6.27
C LEU A 349 -26.40 4.31 -6.74
N PHE A 350 -26.68 4.39 -8.04
CA PHE A 350 -27.46 5.44 -8.69
C PHE A 350 -28.61 4.84 -9.50
N PRO A 351 -29.84 5.37 -9.42
CA PRO A 351 -30.99 4.78 -10.09
C PRO A 351 -30.77 4.53 -11.58
N ASP A 352 -31.12 3.34 -12.06
CA ASP A 352 -31.40 3.04 -13.48
C ASP A 352 -32.44 4.00 -14.09
N SER A 353 -33.32 4.56 -13.26
CA SER A 353 -34.28 5.59 -13.66
C SER A 353 -33.64 6.95 -13.99
N ILE A 354 -32.33 7.12 -13.74
CA ILE A 354 -31.52 8.21 -14.28
C ILE A 354 -30.49 7.58 -15.24
N PRO A 355 -30.85 7.41 -16.53
CA PRO A 355 -30.12 6.56 -17.47
C PRO A 355 -28.65 6.94 -17.70
N VAL A 356 -28.26 8.17 -17.37
CA VAL A 356 -26.87 8.64 -17.48
C VAL A 356 -26.04 8.30 -16.24
N LEU A 357 -26.64 8.17 -15.05
CA LEU A 357 -25.94 7.97 -13.79
C LEU A 357 -25.78 6.48 -13.43
N GLY A 358 -26.79 5.63 -13.67
CA GLY A 358 -26.65 4.17 -13.53
C GLY A 358 -25.60 3.60 -14.49
N ALA A 359 -25.64 4.01 -15.76
CA ALA A 359 -24.62 3.63 -16.75
C ALA A 359 -23.20 4.10 -16.39
N VAL A 360 -23.06 5.21 -15.64
CA VAL A 360 -21.76 5.69 -15.16
C VAL A 360 -21.25 4.84 -14.00
N ASP A 361 -22.14 4.35 -13.13
CA ASP A 361 -21.81 3.48 -12.01
C ASP A 361 -21.28 2.13 -12.51
N ASP A 362 -22.05 1.46 -13.37
CA ASP A 362 -21.66 0.21 -14.04
C ASP A 362 -20.38 0.36 -14.86
N ALA A 363 -20.22 1.48 -15.56
CA ALA A 363 -19.00 1.78 -16.28
C ALA A 363 -17.81 1.98 -15.34
N LEU A 364 -17.99 2.65 -14.20
CA LEU A 364 -16.94 2.84 -13.18
C LEU A 364 -16.50 1.50 -12.58
N ILE A 365 -17.44 0.62 -12.27
CA ILE A 365 -17.17 -0.71 -11.71
C ILE A 365 -16.46 -1.60 -12.69
N SER A 366 -17.01 -1.66 -13.91
CA SER A 366 -16.44 -2.42 -15.00
C SER A 366 -15.05 -1.92 -15.34
N LEU A 367 -14.82 -0.60 -15.29
CA LEU A 367 -13.53 0.01 -15.51
C LEU A 367 -12.56 -0.23 -14.35
N VAL A 368 -13.01 -0.21 -13.09
CA VAL A 368 -12.20 -0.57 -11.92
C VAL A 368 -11.80 -2.05 -11.97
N GLY A 369 -12.74 -2.95 -12.27
CA GLY A 369 -12.48 -4.36 -12.49
C GLY A 369 -11.51 -4.60 -13.65
N ALA A 370 -11.78 -4.02 -14.81
CA ALA A 370 -10.93 -4.13 -15.99
C ALA A 370 -9.52 -3.53 -15.76
N ALA A 371 -9.42 -2.41 -15.05
CA ALA A 371 -8.13 -1.77 -14.73
C ALA A 371 -7.23 -2.66 -13.87
N GLN A 372 -7.79 -3.43 -12.93
CA GLN A 372 -7.03 -4.41 -12.11
C GLN A 372 -6.38 -5.51 -12.98
N TRP A 373 -7.06 -5.92 -14.06
CA TRP A 373 -6.56 -6.96 -14.97
C TRP A 373 -5.65 -6.42 -16.08
N LEU A 374 -5.89 -5.18 -16.55
CA LEU A 374 -5.07 -4.51 -17.57
C LEU A 374 -3.60 -4.35 -17.16
N ASP A 375 -3.32 -4.03 -15.90
CA ASP A 375 -1.94 -3.97 -15.39
C ASP A 375 -1.25 -5.35 -15.39
N THR A 376 -2.01 -6.45 -15.25
CA THR A 376 -1.49 -7.83 -15.32
C THR A 376 -1.14 -8.23 -16.76
N ILE A 377 -1.97 -7.83 -17.71
CA ILE A 377 -1.75 -8.11 -19.14
C ILE A 377 -0.55 -7.31 -19.66
N LYS A 378 -0.39 -6.05 -19.22
CA LYS A 378 0.81 -5.26 -19.56
C LYS A 378 2.10 -5.87 -19.01
N ARG A 379 2.09 -6.41 -17.78
CA ARG A 379 3.25 -7.13 -17.21
C ARG A 379 3.58 -8.42 -17.96
N ARG A 380 2.58 -9.18 -18.44
CA ARG A 380 2.80 -10.40 -19.24
C ARG A 380 3.24 -10.12 -20.68
N LYS A 381 3.01 -8.90 -21.20
CA LYS A 381 3.40 -8.47 -22.55
C LYS A 381 4.84 -7.94 -22.66
N ILE A 382 5.71 -8.24 -21.70
CA ILE A 382 7.17 -8.21 -21.94
C ILE A 382 7.63 -9.64 -22.25
N PRO A 383 7.49 -10.13 -23.50
CA PRO A 383 8.34 -11.22 -23.93
C PRO A 383 9.77 -10.66 -23.96
N GLY A 384 10.68 -11.31 -23.25
CA GLY A 384 12.11 -11.09 -23.43
C GLY A 384 12.49 -11.24 -24.92
N PRO A 385 13.56 -10.59 -25.37
CA PRO A 385 14.04 -10.78 -26.73
C PRO A 385 14.30 -12.26 -26.95
N LYS A 386 13.46 -12.88 -27.79
CA LYS A 386 13.82 -14.13 -28.45
C LYS A 386 15.09 -13.82 -29.23
N GLY A 387 16.14 -14.57 -28.94
CA GLY A 387 17.41 -14.45 -29.63
C GLY A 387 17.21 -14.56 -31.14
N GLN A 388 17.91 -13.67 -31.85
CA GLN A 388 18.71 -13.99 -33.02
C GLN A 388 19.91 -13.06 -33.00
#